data_AF-A0A1Z9LQF3-F1
#
_entry.id   AF-A0A1Z9LQF3-F1
#
_cell.length_a   1.000
_cell.length_b   1.000
_cell.length_c   1.000
_cell.angle_alpha   90.00
_cell.angle_beta   90.00
_cell.angle_gamma   90.00
#
_symmetry.space_group_name_H-M   'P 1'
#
loop_
_entity.id
_entity.type
_entity.pdbx_description
1 polymer ?
#
loop_
_entity_poly.entity_id
_entity_poly.type
_entity_poly.pdbx_seq_one_letter_code
_entity_poly.pdbx_strand_id
1 'polypeptide(L)'
;MVKRHLTVDHKFICFTDNTSIHKLVEGDIEFRQFPLFDEQGWWNKMQLFHPDNGLDGVNLYMDLDVVILKNIDQMATFGDDMTFGVLHDFTGFDGINSSIMKWNNKNATPAVWEKYYEDRPKWRRFQGDQNVTYELLKHLPWMTYMPNEWTFSYKWFTRDDPRFHKSDWTFEKNSESLVAVFHGQPNPHESDVKWVLDNWK
;
A
#
# COMPACT_ATOMS: atom_id res chain seq x y z
N MET A 1 -1.09 -12.46 9.05
CA MET A 1 -1.62 -11.12 9.35
C MET A 1 -3.01 -10.85 8.76
N VAL A 2 -3.16 -10.76 7.43
CA VAL A 2 -4.43 -10.35 6.77
C VAL A 2 -5.63 -11.24 7.12
N LYS A 3 -5.52 -12.57 7.02
CA LYS A 3 -6.60 -13.51 7.37
C LYS A 3 -7.18 -13.34 8.79
N ARG A 4 -6.42 -12.76 9.74
CA ARG A 4 -6.92 -12.49 11.10
C ARG A 4 -7.79 -11.24 11.19
N HIS A 5 -7.65 -10.32 10.24
CA HIS A 5 -8.18 -8.95 10.33
C HIS A 5 -9.03 -8.53 9.13
N LEU A 6 -9.12 -9.35 8.08
CA LEU A 6 -9.99 -9.12 6.93
C LEU A 6 -11.00 -10.27 6.84
N THR A 7 -12.28 -9.95 7.00
CA THR A 7 -13.39 -10.91 6.96
C THR A 7 -14.15 -10.88 5.63
N VAL A 8 -13.95 -9.82 4.84
CA VAL A 8 -14.41 -9.76 3.45
C VAL A 8 -13.86 -10.96 2.67
N ASP A 9 -14.70 -11.62 1.88
CA ASP A 9 -14.24 -12.72 1.01
C ASP A 9 -13.27 -12.19 -0.05
N HIS A 10 -12.10 -12.83 -0.18
CA HIS A 10 -11.02 -12.31 -1.01
C HIS A 10 -10.10 -13.42 -1.52
N LYS A 11 -9.43 -13.14 -2.64
CA LYS A 11 -8.23 -13.85 -3.08
C LYS A 11 -7.00 -13.15 -2.53
N PHE A 12 -6.10 -13.90 -1.90
CA PHE A 12 -4.84 -13.35 -1.42
C PHE A 12 -3.75 -13.56 -2.48
N ILE A 13 -3.35 -12.50 -3.18
CA ILE A 13 -2.41 -12.56 -4.30
C ILE A 13 -1.08 -11.91 -3.90
N CYS A 14 0.03 -12.60 -4.16
CA CYS A 14 1.38 -12.10 -3.96
C CYS A 14 2.15 -12.10 -5.28
N PHE A 15 2.59 -10.91 -5.72
CA PHE A 15 3.48 -10.79 -6.86
C PHE A 15 4.93 -11.02 -6.44
N THR A 16 5.61 -11.96 -7.10
CA THR A 16 6.99 -12.31 -6.77
C THR A 16 7.70 -13.01 -7.92
N ASP A 17 9.00 -12.72 -8.07
CA ASP A 17 9.89 -13.45 -8.98
C ASP A 17 10.47 -14.73 -8.35
N ASN A 18 10.21 -14.98 -7.07
CA ASN A 18 10.69 -16.17 -6.39
C ASN A 18 9.82 -17.38 -6.76
N THR A 19 10.30 -18.17 -7.72
CA THR A 19 9.64 -19.40 -8.19
C THR A 19 9.51 -20.49 -7.13
N SER A 20 10.25 -20.40 -6.01
CA SER A 20 10.22 -21.35 -4.89
C SER A 20 9.49 -20.82 -3.66
N ILE A 21 8.80 -19.67 -3.75
CA ILE A 21 8.12 -19.02 -2.62
C ILE A 21 7.09 -19.94 -1.92
N HIS A 22 6.45 -20.83 -2.68
CA HIS A 22 5.49 -21.82 -2.18
C HIS A 22 6.09 -22.82 -1.19
N LYS A 23 7.43 -22.92 -1.12
CA LYS A 23 8.15 -23.75 -0.14
C LYS A 23 8.52 -22.97 1.13
N LEU A 24 8.44 -21.64 1.08
CA LEU A 24 8.88 -20.74 2.14
C LEU A 24 7.70 -20.14 2.90
N VAL A 25 6.53 -20.06 2.26
CA VAL A 25 5.34 -19.44 2.82
C VAL A 25 4.17 -20.41 2.70
N GLU A 26 3.51 -20.67 3.84
CA GLU A 26 2.30 -21.47 3.92
C GLU A 26 1.06 -20.58 3.89
N GLY A 27 -0.02 -21.05 3.26
CA GLY A 27 -1.30 -20.36 3.22
C GLY A 27 -2.04 -20.54 1.91
N ASP A 28 -3.29 -20.07 1.88
CA ASP A 28 -4.07 -19.94 0.65
C ASP A 28 -3.66 -18.65 -0.06
N ILE A 29 -2.54 -18.73 -0.78
CA ILE A 29 -1.89 -17.60 -1.45
C ILE A 29 -1.69 -17.95 -2.92
N GLU A 30 -2.17 -17.07 -3.80
CA GLU A 30 -1.90 -17.15 -5.21
C GLU A 30 -0.62 -16.35 -5.53
N PHE A 31 0.41 -17.03 -6.03
CA PHE A 31 1.65 -16.40 -6.44
C PHE A 31 1.65 -16.10 -7.94
N ARG A 32 1.95 -14.86 -8.31
CA ARG A 32 1.99 -14.40 -9.70
C ARG A 32 3.30 -13.67 -9.98
N GLN A 33 3.71 -13.64 -11.24
CA GLN A 33 4.74 -12.72 -11.71
C GLN A 33 4.10 -11.51 -12.36
N PHE A 34 4.80 -10.38 -12.34
CA PHE A 34 4.38 -9.25 -13.14
C PHE A 34 4.64 -9.52 -14.64
N PRO A 35 3.87 -8.90 -15.56
CA PRO A 35 4.01 -9.13 -16.99
C PRO A 35 5.32 -8.57 -17.56
N LEU A 36 5.84 -7.48 -16.97
CA LEU A 36 7.09 -6.86 -17.38
C LEU A 36 8.18 -7.10 -16.34
N PHE A 37 9.41 -7.27 -16.82
CA PHE A 37 10.61 -7.52 -16.01
C PHE A 37 11.57 -6.34 -15.99
N ASP A 38 11.22 -5.23 -16.65
CA ASP A 38 12.07 -4.04 -16.81
C ASP A 38 11.76 -2.92 -15.81
N GLU A 39 10.88 -3.17 -14.83
CA GLU A 39 10.68 -2.34 -13.65
C GLU A 39 11.52 -2.85 -12.47
N GLN A 40 11.92 -1.94 -11.58
CA GLN A 40 12.81 -2.24 -10.47
C GLN A 40 12.38 -1.52 -9.19
N GLY A 41 12.61 -2.17 -8.05
CA GLY A 41 12.25 -1.62 -6.73
C GLY A 41 10.77 -1.25 -6.67
N TRP A 42 10.47 -0.05 -6.16
CA TRP A 42 9.11 0.46 -6.01
C TRP A 42 8.37 0.65 -7.35
N TRP A 43 9.08 0.78 -8.48
CA TRP A 43 8.44 0.94 -9.80
C TRP A 43 7.62 -0.28 -10.21
N ASN A 44 7.91 -1.46 -9.65
CA ASN A 44 7.06 -2.64 -9.83
C ASN A 44 5.62 -2.41 -9.36
N LYS A 45 5.39 -1.49 -8.41
CA LYS A 45 4.04 -1.14 -7.95
C LYS A 45 3.16 -0.55 -9.07
N MET A 46 3.75 0.11 -10.06
CA MET A 46 3.02 0.61 -11.23
C MET A 46 2.38 -0.54 -12.01
N GLN A 47 3.01 -1.71 -12.01
CA GLN A 47 2.49 -2.87 -12.71
C GLN A 47 1.20 -3.38 -12.08
N LEU A 48 0.85 -3.07 -10.82
CA LEU A 48 -0.45 -3.45 -10.22
C LEU A 48 -1.65 -3.02 -11.09
N PHE A 49 -1.50 -1.92 -11.84
CA PHE A 49 -2.54 -1.38 -12.71
C PHE A 49 -2.51 -1.96 -14.13
N HIS A 50 -1.59 -2.88 -14.44
CA HIS A 50 -1.46 -3.51 -15.75
C HIS A 50 -2.71 -4.36 -16.07
N PRO A 51 -3.24 -4.31 -17.30
CA PRO A 51 -4.44 -5.06 -17.69
C PRO A 51 -4.29 -6.59 -17.61
N ASP A 52 -3.07 -7.12 -17.61
CA ASP A 52 -2.78 -8.55 -17.76
C ASP A 52 -2.42 -9.20 -16.42
N ASN A 53 -2.53 -8.46 -15.31
CA ASN A 53 -2.31 -9.00 -13.97
C ASN A 53 -3.44 -9.90 -13.46
N GLY A 54 -4.60 -9.91 -14.14
CA GLY A 54 -5.79 -10.64 -13.70
C GLY A 54 -6.31 -10.15 -12.34
N LEU A 55 -6.18 -8.85 -12.05
CA LEU A 55 -6.70 -8.20 -10.85
C LEU A 55 -8.10 -7.64 -11.16
N ASP A 56 -9.05 -8.56 -11.31
CA ASP A 56 -10.44 -8.25 -11.67
C ASP A 56 -11.25 -7.79 -10.44
N GLY A 57 -11.97 -6.68 -10.58
CA GLY A 57 -12.81 -6.13 -9.51
C GLY A 57 -12.06 -5.20 -8.56
N VAL A 58 -12.53 -5.13 -7.31
CA VAL A 58 -11.95 -4.28 -6.27
C VAL A 58 -10.74 -4.97 -5.65
N ASN A 59 -9.64 -4.25 -5.58
CA ASN A 59 -8.37 -4.67 -5.02
C ASN A 59 -8.04 -3.82 -3.79
N LEU A 60 -7.47 -4.45 -2.75
CA LEU A 60 -6.82 -3.78 -1.62
C LEU A 60 -5.36 -4.23 -1.58
N TYR A 61 -4.45 -3.28 -1.77
CA TYR A 61 -3.01 -3.49 -1.71
C TYR A 61 -2.47 -2.99 -0.38
N MET A 62 -1.44 -3.68 0.10
CA MET A 62 -0.62 -3.27 1.23
C MET A 62 0.84 -3.52 0.89
N ASP A 63 1.73 -2.58 1.21
CA ASP A 63 3.17 -2.82 1.19
C ASP A 63 3.54 -3.94 2.18
N LEU A 64 4.71 -4.55 1.99
CA LEU A 64 5.21 -5.63 2.85
C LEU A 64 5.64 -5.14 4.25
N ASP A 65 5.80 -3.82 4.41
CA ASP A 65 6.26 -3.14 5.62
C ASP A 65 5.09 -2.48 6.39
N VAL A 66 3.95 -3.17 6.48
CA VAL A 66 2.82 -2.75 7.32
C VAL A 66 2.54 -3.74 8.44
N VAL A 67 1.91 -3.26 9.51
CA VAL A 67 1.42 -4.09 10.63
C VAL A 67 -0.05 -3.81 10.87
N ILE A 68 -0.91 -4.81 10.66
CA ILE A 68 -2.35 -4.70 10.90
C ILE A 68 -2.63 -4.95 12.39
N LEU A 69 -3.37 -4.02 13.00
CA LEU A 69 -3.67 -3.99 14.43
C LEU A 69 -5.12 -4.36 14.74
N LYS A 70 -6.03 -4.07 13.80
CA LYS A 70 -7.47 -4.23 13.96
C LYS A 70 -8.10 -4.70 12.66
N ASN A 71 -9.40 -4.98 12.69
CA ASN A 71 -10.17 -5.30 11.50
C ASN A 71 -10.03 -4.19 10.42
N ILE A 72 -9.81 -4.59 9.18
CA ILE A 72 -9.59 -3.72 8.02
C ILE A 72 -10.68 -3.83 6.95
N ASP A 73 -11.85 -4.38 7.29
CA ASP A 73 -12.97 -4.52 6.34
C ASP A 73 -13.37 -3.15 5.76
N GLN A 74 -13.36 -2.12 6.59
CA GLN A 74 -13.65 -0.74 6.15
C GLN A 74 -12.66 -0.19 5.11
N MET A 75 -11.40 -0.65 5.10
CA MET A 75 -10.43 -0.30 4.05
C MET A 75 -10.76 -1.02 2.74
N ALA A 76 -11.16 -2.30 2.81
CA ALA A 76 -11.54 -3.09 1.65
C ALA A 76 -12.85 -2.60 1.00
N THR A 77 -13.80 -2.13 1.82
CA THR A 77 -15.09 -1.61 1.36
C THR A 77 -15.13 -0.08 1.29
N PHE A 78 -13.97 0.59 1.21
CA PHE A 78 -13.91 2.05 1.21
C PHE A 78 -14.45 2.64 -0.10
N GLY A 79 -15.46 3.51 0.03
CA GLY A 79 -16.14 4.13 -1.11
C GLY A 79 -16.92 3.13 -1.96
N ASP A 80 -17.12 3.47 -3.24
CA ASP A 80 -17.74 2.59 -4.24
C ASP A 80 -16.70 1.86 -5.10
N ASP A 81 -17.11 0.99 -6.01
CA ASP A 81 -16.19 0.22 -6.88
C ASP A 81 -15.24 1.08 -7.71
N MET A 82 -15.58 2.35 -7.98
CA MET A 82 -14.76 3.26 -8.77
C MET A 82 -13.79 4.07 -7.92
N THR A 83 -14.00 4.09 -6.60
CA THR A 83 -13.15 4.84 -5.66
C THR A 83 -11.74 4.29 -5.66
N PHE A 84 -10.77 5.17 -5.93
CA PHE A 84 -9.34 4.95 -5.72
C PHE A 84 -8.94 5.52 -4.36
N GLY A 85 -8.97 4.66 -3.35
CA GLY A 85 -8.64 4.96 -1.96
C GLY A 85 -7.13 4.95 -1.73
N VAL A 86 -6.60 6.02 -1.14
CA VAL A 86 -5.17 6.18 -0.81
C VAL A 86 -5.00 6.80 0.56
N LEU A 87 -3.79 6.72 1.12
CA LEU A 87 -3.46 7.43 2.36
C LEU A 87 -2.93 8.83 2.03
N HIS A 88 -3.11 9.79 2.94
CA HIS A 88 -2.32 11.03 2.88
C HIS A 88 -0.84 10.71 3.16
N ASP A 89 0.05 11.46 2.53
CA ASP A 89 1.48 11.39 2.87
C ASP A 89 1.72 11.75 4.35
N PHE A 90 2.71 11.09 4.97
CA PHE A 90 3.02 11.31 6.40
C PHE A 90 3.85 12.58 6.66
N THR A 91 4.38 13.23 5.62
CA THR A 91 5.13 14.49 5.71
C THR A 91 4.22 15.71 5.88
N GLY A 92 2.92 15.59 5.62
CA GLY A 92 1.99 16.71 5.63
C GLY A 92 1.99 17.57 4.36
N PHE A 93 2.79 17.21 3.34
CA PHE A 93 2.68 17.81 2.00
C PHE A 93 1.51 17.23 1.22
N ASP A 94 0.97 18.03 0.29
CA ASP A 94 -0.07 17.59 -0.65
C ASP A 94 0.44 16.41 -1.49
N GLY A 95 -0.09 15.23 -1.21
CA GLY A 95 0.32 13.99 -1.87
C GLY A 95 -0.26 12.76 -1.20
N ILE A 96 0.06 11.61 -1.78
CA ILE A 96 -0.42 10.31 -1.33
C ILE A 96 0.74 9.50 -0.76
N ASN A 97 0.42 8.60 0.17
CA ASN A 97 1.22 7.44 0.46
C ASN A 97 0.56 6.19 -0.16
N SER A 98 1.34 5.42 -0.92
CA SER A 98 0.88 4.23 -1.66
C SER A 98 1.07 2.92 -0.89
N SER A 99 1.31 2.98 0.43
CA SER A 99 1.49 1.77 1.24
C SER A 99 0.20 1.02 1.51
N ILE A 100 -0.95 1.70 1.39
CA ILE A 100 -2.25 1.06 1.31
C ILE A 100 -3.02 1.74 0.19
N MET A 101 -3.54 0.95 -0.74
CA MET A 101 -4.36 1.45 -1.84
C MET A 101 -5.56 0.54 -2.03
N LYS A 102 -6.72 1.13 -2.31
CA LYS A 102 -7.91 0.41 -2.76
C LYS A 102 -8.32 0.93 -4.13
N TRP A 103 -8.53 0.06 -5.11
CA TRP A 103 -8.89 0.50 -6.47
C TRP A 103 -9.62 -0.60 -7.25
N ASN A 104 -10.09 -0.25 -8.44
CA ASN A 104 -10.54 -1.21 -9.44
C ASN A 104 -9.76 -0.97 -10.74
N ASN A 105 -9.28 -2.03 -11.40
CA ASN A 105 -8.52 -1.88 -12.64
C ASN A 105 -9.37 -1.31 -13.78
N LYS A 106 -10.71 -1.40 -13.70
CA LYS A 106 -11.63 -0.77 -14.64
C LYS A 106 -11.35 0.72 -14.87
N ASN A 107 -10.96 1.47 -13.84
CA ASN A 107 -10.54 2.87 -13.96
C ASN A 107 -9.05 3.11 -13.71
N ALA A 108 -8.41 2.32 -12.84
CA ALA A 108 -6.99 2.53 -12.56
C ALA A 108 -6.10 2.20 -13.76
N THR A 109 -6.43 1.18 -14.56
CA THR A 109 -5.67 0.85 -15.76
C THR A 109 -5.62 2.01 -16.76
N PRO A 110 -6.74 2.58 -17.24
CA PRO A 110 -6.69 3.70 -18.18
C PRO A 110 -6.13 4.99 -17.57
N ALA A 111 -6.37 5.25 -16.28
CA ALA A 111 -5.92 6.48 -15.64
C ALA A 111 -4.44 6.47 -15.21
N VAL A 112 -3.93 5.31 -14.81
CA VAL A 112 -2.59 5.16 -14.24
C VAL A 112 -1.68 4.39 -15.19
N TRP A 113 -2.01 3.13 -15.50
CA TRP A 113 -1.13 2.26 -16.27
C TRP A 113 -0.88 2.78 -17.68
N GLU A 114 -1.94 3.05 -18.44
CA GLU A 114 -1.79 3.48 -19.85
C GLU A 114 -1.00 4.78 -19.95
N LYS A 115 -1.28 5.74 -19.07
CA LYS A 115 -0.56 7.03 -19.00
C LYS A 115 0.89 6.89 -18.54
N TYR A 116 1.15 6.00 -17.59
CA TYR A 116 2.50 5.65 -17.19
C TYR A 116 3.27 5.01 -18.34
N TYR A 117 2.67 4.03 -19.00
CA TYR A 117 3.32 3.24 -20.04
C TYR A 117 3.61 4.05 -21.31
N GLU A 118 2.71 4.98 -21.66
CA GLU A 118 2.86 5.91 -22.81
C GLU A 118 4.16 6.74 -22.73
N ASP A 119 4.62 7.11 -21.53
CA ASP A 119 5.84 7.91 -21.34
C ASP A 119 6.61 7.52 -20.07
N ARG A 120 6.97 6.23 -19.94
CA ARG A 120 7.77 5.74 -18.79
C ARG A 120 9.06 6.55 -18.55
N PRO A 121 9.83 6.97 -19.57
CA PRO A 121 11.04 7.77 -19.36
C PRO A 121 10.79 9.11 -18.65
N LYS A 122 9.66 9.77 -18.90
CA LYS A 122 9.25 10.97 -18.16
C LYS A 122 8.92 10.63 -16.71
N TRP A 123 8.05 9.64 -16.50
CA TRP A 123 7.54 9.32 -15.16
C TRP A 123 8.62 8.77 -14.23
N ARG A 124 9.58 8.00 -14.75
CA ARG A 124 10.71 7.49 -13.96
C ARG A 124 11.67 8.57 -13.45
N ARG A 125 11.50 9.84 -13.84
CA ARG A 125 12.23 10.99 -13.27
C ARG A 125 11.61 11.49 -11.97
N PHE A 126 10.39 11.06 -11.64
CA PHE A 126 9.75 11.36 -10.36
C PHE A 126 10.39 10.56 -9.23
N GLN A 127 10.15 11.00 -7.98
CA GLN A 127 10.79 10.44 -6.80
C GLN A 127 10.25 9.06 -6.37
N GLY A 128 9.17 8.58 -6.99
CA GLY A 128 8.59 7.27 -6.70
C GLY A 128 7.27 7.00 -7.41
N ASP A 129 6.77 5.77 -7.26
CA ASP A 129 5.47 5.34 -7.76
C ASP A 129 4.34 6.24 -7.21
N GLN A 130 4.35 6.55 -5.91
CA GLN A 130 3.30 7.35 -5.27
C GLN A 130 3.18 8.76 -5.86
N ASN A 131 4.30 9.39 -6.25
CA ASN A 131 4.27 10.71 -6.87
C ASN A 131 3.66 10.64 -8.27
N VAL A 132 3.99 9.60 -9.05
CA VAL A 132 3.41 9.40 -10.39
C VAL A 132 1.92 9.11 -10.27
N THR A 133 1.53 8.19 -9.39
CA THR A 133 0.13 7.85 -9.13
C THR A 133 -0.65 9.08 -8.68
N TYR A 134 -0.11 9.90 -7.76
CA TYR A 134 -0.76 11.14 -7.34
C TYR A 134 -0.93 12.13 -8.50
N GLU A 135 0.12 12.40 -9.27
CA GLU A 135 0.04 13.33 -10.40
C GLU A 135 -1.00 12.92 -11.43
N LEU A 136 -1.14 11.63 -11.68
CA LEU A 136 -2.13 11.08 -12.62
C LEU A 136 -3.57 11.12 -12.08
N LEU A 137 -3.75 11.06 -10.77
CA LEU A 137 -5.06 10.90 -10.14
C LEU A 137 -5.61 12.17 -9.45
N LYS A 138 -4.77 13.14 -9.07
CA LYS A 138 -5.13 14.26 -8.17
C LYS A 138 -6.27 15.16 -8.63
N HIS A 139 -6.64 15.13 -9.91
CA HIS A 139 -7.74 15.90 -10.47
C HIS A 139 -8.96 15.03 -10.83
N LEU A 140 -8.89 13.73 -10.58
CA LEU A 140 -9.97 12.80 -10.86
C LEU A 140 -10.92 12.75 -9.65
N PRO A 141 -12.24 12.85 -9.86
CA PRO A 141 -13.21 12.97 -8.77
C PRO A 141 -13.35 11.72 -7.92
N TRP A 142 -12.79 10.60 -8.38
CA TRP A 142 -12.86 9.29 -7.73
C TRP A 142 -11.57 8.92 -6.99
N MET A 143 -10.54 9.78 -6.98
CA MET A 143 -9.44 9.64 -6.04
C MET A 143 -9.88 10.18 -4.68
N THR A 144 -9.75 9.38 -3.61
CA THR A 144 -10.22 9.79 -2.29
C THR A 144 -9.24 9.33 -1.22
N TYR A 145 -8.94 10.22 -0.29
CA TYR A 145 -8.13 9.87 0.87
C TYR A 145 -8.95 9.07 1.88
N MET A 146 -8.40 7.94 2.31
CA MET A 146 -8.90 7.21 3.48
C MET A 146 -8.71 8.07 4.74
N PRO A 147 -9.56 7.89 5.78
CA PRO A 147 -9.43 8.63 7.03
C PRO A 147 -8.04 8.49 7.66
N ASN A 148 -7.46 9.61 8.11
CA ASN A 148 -6.10 9.65 8.62
C ASN A 148 -5.94 8.79 9.87
N GLU A 149 -6.96 8.73 10.72
CA GLU A 149 -7.00 7.94 11.94
C GLU A 149 -6.83 6.43 11.69
N TRP A 150 -7.15 5.94 10.49
CA TRP A 150 -6.98 4.52 10.14
C TRP A 150 -5.53 4.08 10.12
N THR A 151 -4.59 5.02 9.91
CA THR A 151 -3.17 4.70 9.79
C THR A 151 -2.30 5.67 10.55
N PHE A 152 -1.22 5.16 11.12
CA PHE A 152 -0.16 5.98 11.69
C PHE A 152 1.20 5.50 11.20
N SER A 153 2.18 6.38 11.22
CA SER A 153 3.56 6.02 10.94
C SER A 153 4.16 5.37 12.17
N TYR A 154 4.84 4.25 11.98
CA TYR A 154 5.56 3.59 13.07
C TYR A 154 6.57 4.52 13.77
N LYS A 155 7.23 5.40 13.02
CA LYS A 155 8.28 6.29 13.54
C LYS A 155 7.83 7.74 13.72
N TRP A 156 6.97 8.25 12.82
CA TRP A 156 6.48 9.63 12.88
C TRP A 156 5.17 9.79 13.65
N PHE A 157 4.55 8.71 14.13
CA PHE A 157 3.27 8.72 14.83
C PHE A 157 2.13 9.24 13.94
N THR A 158 1.45 10.35 14.27
CA THR A 158 0.27 10.84 13.54
C THR A 158 0.63 11.92 12.52
N ARG A 159 -0.29 12.21 11.59
CA ARG A 159 -0.16 13.33 10.65
C ARG A 159 -0.43 14.70 11.29
N ASP A 160 -1.18 14.71 12.39
CA ASP A 160 -1.52 15.93 13.13
C ASP A 160 -0.38 16.42 14.04
N ASP A 161 0.41 15.48 14.57
CA ASP A 161 1.59 15.75 15.42
C ASP A 161 2.77 14.85 15.02
N PRO A 162 3.38 15.09 13.84
CA PRO A 162 4.38 14.22 13.26
C PRO A 162 5.76 14.39 13.89
N ARG A 163 6.46 13.28 14.11
CA ARG A 163 7.78 13.22 14.74
C ARG A 163 8.91 13.04 13.73
N PHE A 164 9.27 14.12 13.04
CA PHE A 164 10.23 14.02 11.94
C PHE A 164 11.66 13.70 12.37
N HIS A 165 12.11 14.17 13.54
CA HIS A 165 13.46 13.93 14.02
C HIS A 165 13.57 12.57 14.72
N LYS A 166 14.67 11.84 14.44
CA LYS A 166 14.93 10.52 15.04
C LYS A 166 14.93 10.52 16.57
N SER A 167 15.34 11.63 17.18
CA SER A 167 15.33 11.83 18.63
C SER A 167 13.94 11.77 19.25
N ASP A 168 12.91 12.01 18.44
CA ASP A 168 11.53 12.16 18.91
C ASP A 168 10.76 10.83 18.76
N TRP A 169 11.35 9.82 18.13
CA TRP A 169 10.69 8.55 17.86
C TRP A 169 10.51 7.75 19.17
N THR A 170 9.26 7.46 19.53
CA THR A 170 8.92 6.66 20.73
C THR A 170 8.42 5.26 20.40
N PHE A 171 8.11 4.99 19.12
CA PHE A 171 7.56 3.72 18.63
C PHE A 171 6.29 3.24 19.34
N GLU A 172 5.55 4.17 19.93
CA GLU A 172 4.29 3.86 20.60
C GLU A 172 3.19 3.49 19.58
N LYS A 173 2.28 2.64 20.02
CA LYS A 173 1.12 2.23 19.22
C LYS A 173 0.04 3.29 19.30
N ASN A 174 -0.48 3.77 18.18
CA ASN A 174 -1.75 4.47 18.18
C ASN A 174 -2.89 3.47 18.42
N SER A 175 -3.63 3.62 19.52
CA SER A 175 -4.70 2.68 19.90
C SER A 175 -5.89 2.73 18.97
N GLU A 176 -6.11 3.83 18.24
CA GLU A 176 -7.27 4.04 17.39
C GLU A 176 -7.06 3.48 15.99
N SER A 177 -5.82 3.53 15.50
CA SER A 177 -5.48 3.11 14.13
C SER A 177 -5.65 1.62 13.87
N LEU A 178 -5.95 1.31 12.61
CA LEU A 178 -6.13 -0.04 12.10
C LEU A 178 -4.81 -0.65 11.66
N VAL A 179 -3.91 0.17 11.11
CA VAL A 179 -2.64 -0.26 10.52
C VAL A 179 -1.52 0.70 10.89
N ALA A 180 -0.36 0.15 11.25
CA ALA A 180 0.89 0.89 11.37
C ALA A 180 1.70 0.75 10.07
N VAL A 181 2.17 1.87 9.50
CA VAL A 181 2.98 1.89 8.27
C VAL A 181 4.45 2.11 8.61
N PHE A 182 5.32 1.19 8.19
CA PHE A 182 6.77 1.24 8.43
C PHE A 182 7.49 1.79 7.21
N HIS A 183 7.23 3.06 6.87
CA HIS A 183 7.89 3.67 5.72
C HIS A 183 9.41 3.82 5.96
N GLY A 184 10.19 3.36 4.99
CA GLY A 184 11.65 3.43 5.01
C GLY A 184 12.27 2.47 6.03
N GLN A 185 12.96 3.01 7.03
CA GLN A 185 13.59 2.23 8.09
C GLN A 185 13.16 2.76 9.47
N PRO A 186 13.01 1.88 10.47
CA PRO A 186 13.20 0.42 10.41
C PRO A 186 12.00 -0.33 9.77
N ASN A 187 12.24 -1.54 9.28
CA ASN A 187 11.22 -2.50 8.86
C ASN A 187 10.59 -3.24 10.07
N PRO A 188 9.40 -3.85 9.92
CA PRO A 188 8.75 -4.56 11.01
C PRO A 188 9.60 -5.68 11.67
N HIS A 189 10.37 -6.45 10.90
CA HIS A 189 11.22 -7.53 11.43
C HIS A 189 12.41 -7.04 12.28
N GLU A 190 12.74 -5.75 12.20
CA GLU A 190 13.85 -5.14 12.92
C GLU A 190 13.38 -4.51 14.24
N SER A 191 12.05 -4.44 14.46
CA SER A 191 11.48 -3.90 15.68
C SER A 191 11.46 -4.95 16.80
N ASP A 192 11.97 -4.56 17.96
CA ASP A 192 11.86 -5.31 19.22
C ASP A 192 10.63 -4.90 20.04
N VAL A 193 9.81 -3.97 19.53
CA VAL A 193 8.67 -3.43 20.24
C VAL A 193 7.57 -4.49 20.34
N LYS A 194 7.14 -4.77 21.58
CA LYS A 194 6.23 -5.89 21.88
C LYS A 194 4.97 -5.92 21.01
N TRP A 195 4.30 -4.78 20.82
CA TRP A 195 3.06 -4.76 20.03
C TRP A 195 3.32 -5.04 18.55
N VAL A 196 4.51 -4.74 18.02
CA VAL A 196 4.89 -5.07 16.65
C VAL A 196 5.06 -6.58 16.54
N LEU A 197 5.87 -7.18 17.41
CA LEU A 197 6.10 -8.63 17.46
C LEU A 197 4.80 -9.43 17.63
N ASP A 198 3.88 -8.94 18.47
CA ASP A 198 2.61 -9.62 18.72
C ASP A 198 1.68 -9.64 17.49
N ASN A 199 1.78 -8.63 16.61
CA ASN A 199 0.86 -8.42 15.49
C ASN A 199 1.46 -8.78 14.12
N TRP A 200 2.78 -8.64 13.95
CA TRP A 200 3.49 -8.94 12.70
C TRP A 200 3.86 -10.43 12.60
N LYS A 201 2.82 -11.23 12.45
CA LYS A 201 2.84 -12.69 12.29
C LYS A 201 1.70 -13.16 11.40
#